data_AF-A0A5J5PF41-F1
#
_entry.id   AF-A0A5J5PF41-F1
#
_cell.length_a   1.000
_cell.length_b   1.000
_cell.length_c   1.000
_cell.angle_alpha   90.00
_cell.angle_beta   90.00
_cell.angle_gamma   90.00
#
_symmetry.space_group_name_H-M   'P 1'
#
loop_
_entity.id
_entity.type
_entity.pdbx_description
1 polymer ?
#
loop_
_entity_poly.entity_id
_entity_poly.type
_entity_poly.pdbx_seq_one_letter_code
_entity_poly.pdbx_strand_id
1 'polypeptide(L)'
;MINDKNYFSQRGQLKKPDHADLRYKCRTYARLLQHLKILDGNCLGPLRKAYCSSLNSLLRREAHEFANELRASTKVSKTPNTWLETFTSGNQSANNADTSAVSDAYAKMLTIFVPLLVDESSFFAHFMCFDVPGLAPPKDESGSYDADDADDDDDDDDDEDADEDDDDDNDDTNNVDQGSRPVHDNDSKAGKNSPDLLALNEALQDLLDGIQEDFYVLVDWAYKIDPLRCISLHGVTERYLSGQKSDAARFVRVLLGDLESKISMQFSRFVDEACHQIERSERNARQTGVLPYIPRFATLATRMEQYIQGQSRDLVDLAYTKFVSIMFVTLERLSQVEPKYAEIFLLENYAAFQNSLYDLANVVPTLAKFYHQASEAYEQACQRHLSMIIYFQFERLFQFAKKIEDLMFTISPEEIPFQLGLSKMDLRKTLKSSLTGVDKSIAAMYKKLQKNLTCEELLPSLWDKCKKEFLDKYDSFAQLCAKIYPTETIPSVTEMRDLLASM
;
A
#
# COMPACT_ATOMS: atom_id res chain seq x y z
N MET A 1 -34.65 -32.02 -4.31
CA MET A 1 -34.05 -30.72 -3.97
C MET A 1 -34.13 -29.74 -5.13
N ILE A 2 -33.52 -30.00 -6.29
CA ILE A 2 -33.44 -29.00 -7.39
C ILE A 2 -34.78 -28.45 -7.91
N ASN A 3 -35.86 -29.24 -7.87
CA ASN A 3 -37.19 -28.82 -8.34
C ASN A 3 -38.03 -28.10 -7.27
N ASP A 4 -37.62 -28.12 -6.01
CA ASP A 4 -38.36 -27.51 -4.92
C ASP A 4 -37.81 -26.11 -4.62
N LYS A 5 -38.60 -25.09 -4.94
CA LYS A 5 -38.23 -23.68 -4.75
C LYS A 5 -38.01 -23.33 -3.27
N ASN A 6 -38.56 -24.09 -2.33
CA ASN A 6 -38.42 -23.82 -0.91
C ASN A 6 -37.00 -24.04 -0.38
N TYR A 7 -36.16 -24.77 -1.10
CA TYR A 7 -34.75 -24.98 -0.73
C TYR A 7 -33.86 -23.79 -1.05
N PHE A 8 -34.29 -22.88 -1.94
CA PHE A 8 -33.46 -21.77 -2.41
C PHE A 8 -33.80 -20.47 -1.69
N SER A 9 -32.86 -19.52 -1.71
CA SER A 9 -33.13 -18.14 -1.32
C SER A 9 -34.22 -17.56 -2.21
N GLN A 10 -35.11 -16.78 -1.62
CA GLN A 10 -36.23 -16.13 -2.31
C GLN A 10 -36.29 -14.66 -1.89
N ARG A 11 -37.07 -13.87 -2.64
CA ARG A 11 -37.22 -12.45 -2.35
C ARG A 11 -37.66 -12.19 -0.90
N GLY A 12 -36.81 -11.51 -0.14
CA GLY A 12 -37.03 -11.22 1.28
C GLY A 12 -36.66 -12.35 2.25
N GLN A 13 -36.15 -13.48 1.75
CA GLN A 13 -35.74 -14.63 2.55
C GLN A 13 -34.41 -15.21 2.06
N LEU A 14 -33.33 -14.75 2.68
CA LEU A 14 -32.00 -15.33 2.48
C LEU A 14 -31.91 -16.68 3.22
N LYS A 15 -31.60 -17.76 2.50
CA LYS A 15 -31.45 -19.11 3.07
C LYS A 15 -30.02 -19.61 2.91
N LYS A 16 -29.45 -20.13 3.99
CA LYS A 16 -28.19 -20.87 3.96
C LYS A 16 -28.44 -22.23 3.30
N PRO A 17 -27.65 -22.65 2.31
CA PRO A 17 -27.71 -24.01 1.78
C PRO A 17 -27.48 -25.06 2.87
N ASP A 18 -28.29 -26.12 2.85
CA ASP A 18 -28.18 -27.24 3.78
C ASP A 18 -28.33 -28.55 3.02
N HIS A 19 -27.26 -29.35 3.04
CA HIS A 19 -27.15 -30.63 2.36
C HIS A 19 -27.20 -31.83 3.30
N ALA A 20 -27.57 -31.66 4.58
CA ALA A 20 -27.58 -32.75 5.56
C ALA A 20 -28.45 -33.94 5.13
N ASP A 21 -29.69 -33.69 4.67
CA ASP A 21 -30.60 -34.75 4.17
C ASP A 21 -30.08 -35.42 2.89
N LEU A 22 -29.49 -34.63 1.98
CA LEU A 22 -28.85 -35.15 0.77
C LEU A 22 -27.70 -36.11 1.12
N ARG A 23 -26.79 -35.66 1.98
CA ARG A 23 -25.64 -36.45 2.44
C ARG A 23 -26.10 -37.70 3.19
N TYR A 24 -27.14 -37.60 4.04
CA TYR A 24 -27.72 -38.75 4.73
C TYR A 24 -28.21 -39.82 3.75
N LYS A 25 -28.98 -39.41 2.72
CA LYS A 25 -29.44 -40.32 1.66
C LYS A 25 -28.28 -40.93 0.88
N CYS A 26 -27.28 -40.13 0.51
CA CYS A 26 -26.07 -40.64 -0.16
C CYS A 26 -25.35 -41.70 0.67
N ARG A 27 -25.17 -41.48 1.99
CA ARG A 27 -24.47 -42.42 2.89
C ARG A 27 -25.07 -43.82 2.89
N THR A 28 -26.37 -43.99 2.62
CA THR A 28 -27.01 -45.32 2.52
C THR A 28 -26.39 -46.19 1.42
N TYR A 29 -25.78 -45.58 0.40
CA TYR A 29 -25.10 -46.27 -0.70
C TYR A 29 -23.60 -46.43 -0.50
N ALA A 30 -23.01 -45.88 0.57
CA ALA A 30 -21.55 -45.84 0.74
C ALA A 30 -20.91 -47.24 0.76
N ARG A 31 -21.51 -48.21 1.46
CA ARG A 31 -21.05 -49.61 1.48
C ARG A 31 -21.09 -50.25 0.10
N LEU A 32 -22.13 -49.97 -0.68
CA LEU A 32 -22.25 -50.48 -2.05
C LEU A 32 -21.14 -49.92 -2.95
N LEU A 33 -20.81 -48.63 -2.82
CA LEU A 33 -19.72 -48.02 -3.58
C LEU A 33 -18.35 -48.61 -3.24
N GLN A 34 -18.10 -48.93 -1.97
CA GLN A 34 -16.88 -49.62 -1.55
C GLN A 34 -16.76 -51.01 -2.19
N HIS A 35 -17.85 -51.80 -2.18
CA HIS A 35 -17.85 -53.11 -2.85
C HIS A 35 -17.70 -52.99 -4.36
N LEU A 36 -18.37 -52.01 -4.99
CA LEU A 36 -18.21 -51.74 -6.43
C LEU A 36 -16.77 -51.37 -6.80
N LYS A 37 -16.09 -50.56 -5.99
CA LYS A 37 -14.67 -50.22 -6.19
C LYS A 37 -13.77 -51.45 -6.19
N ILE A 38 -14.03 -52.41 -5.29
CA ILE A 38 -13.27 -53.67 -5.20
C ILE A 38 -13.52 -54.56 -6.42
N LEU A 39 -14.75 -54.56 -6.94
CA LEU A 39 -15.14 -55.41 -8.07
C LEU A 39 -14.68 -54.85 -9.42
N ASP A 40 -14.77 -53.54 -9.63
CA ASP A 40 -14.28 -52.85 -10.84
C ASP A 40 -13.94 -51.38 -10.53
N GLY A 41 -12.64 -51.06 -10.45
CA GLY A 41 -12.18 -49.71 -10.19
C GLY A 41 -12.61 -48.68 -11.26
N ASN A 42 -12.92 -49.12 -12.48
CA ASN A 42 -13.31 -48.22 -13.57
C ASN A 42 -14.80 -47.82 -13.52
N CYS A 43 -15.63 -48.54 -12.76
CA CYS A 43 -17.08 -48.29 -12.73
C CYS A 43 -17.45 -46.97 -12.02
N LEU A 44 -16.56 -46.46 -11.17
CA LEU A 44 -16.80 -45.21 -10.43
C LEU A 44 -16.65 -43.95 -11.28
N GLY A 45 -15.95 -44.00 -12.42
CA GLY A 45 -15.73 -42.83 -13.28
C GLY A 45 -17.03 -42.16 -13.76
N PRO A 46 -17.93 -42.90 -14.44
CA PRO A 46 -19.23 -42.37 -14.87
C PRO A 46 -20.10 -41.89 -13.70
N LEU A 47 -20.06 -42.59 -12.56
CA LEU A 47 -20.83 -42.23 -11.38
C LEU A 47 -20.34 -40.93 -10.75
N ARG A 48 -19.02 -40.76 -10.60
CA ARG A 48 -18.37 -39.53 -10.14
C ARG A 48 -18.82 -38.36 -11.00
N LYS A 49 -18.74 -38.49 -12.33
CA LYS A 49 -19.18 -37.44 -13.27
C LYS A 49 -20.67 -37.09 -13.13
N ALA A 50 -21.55 -38.09 -13.02
CA ALA A 50 -22.99 -37.85 -12.85
C ALA A 50 -23.31 -37.13 -11.53
N TYR A 51 -22.61 -37.49 -10.45
CA TYR A 51 -22.71 -36.82 -9.17
C TYR A 51 -22.20 -35.37 -9.25
N CYS A 52 -20.99 -35.16 -9.80
CA CYS A 52 -20.41 -33.84 -9.99
C CYS A 52 -21.36 -32.93 -10.77
N SER A 53 -21.90 -33.39 -11.91
CA SER A 53 -22.84 -32.60 -12.73
C SER A 53 -24.13 -32.23 -11.98
N SER A 54 -24.69 -33.16 -11.20
CA SER A 54 -25.92 -32.94 -10.45
C SER A 54 -25.71 -31.97 -9.27
N LEU A 55 -24.62 -32.17 -8.52
CA LEU A 55 -24.28 -31.30 -7.38
C LEU A 55 -23.81 -29.92 -7.84
N ASN A 56 -23.06 -29.83 -8.94
CA ASN A 56 -22.70 -28.57 -9.58
C ASN A 56 -23.96 -27.74 -9.91
N SER A 57 -24.94 -28.37 -10.56
CA SER A 57 -26.20 -27.70 -10.92
C SER A 57 -26.97 -27.18 -9.70
N LEU A 58 -26.92 -27.92 -8.58
CA LEU A 58 -27.52 -27.49 -7.32
C LEU A 58 -26.74 -26.30 -6.72
N LEU A 59 -25.43 -26.45 -6.52
CA LEU A 59 -24.55 -25.44 -5.93
C LEU A 59 -24.57 -24.12 -6.70
N ARG A 60 -24.51 -24.17 -8.03
CA ARG A 60 -24.59 -22.97 -8.87
C ARG A 60 -25.93 -22.27 -8.73
N ARG A 61 -27.04 -23.03 -8.68
CA ARG A 61 -28.36 -22.42 -8.48
C ARG A 61 -28.49 -21.80 -7.09
N GLU A 62 -27.96 -22.44 -6.06
CA GLU A 62 -27.93 -21.91 -4.69
C GLU A 62 -27.09 -20.63 -4.61
N ALA A 63 -25.88 -20.63 -5.18
CA ALA A 63 -25.01 -19.47 -5.26
C ALA A 63 -25.68 -18.31 -6.00
N HIS A 64 -26.32 -18.60 -7.13
CA HIS A 64 -27.01 -17.62 -7.95
C HIS A 64 -28.17 -16.94 -7.21
N GLU A 65 -29.10 -17.73 -6.66
CA GLU A 65 -30.27 -17.19 -5.94
C GLU A 65 -29.84 -16.46 -4.66
N PHE A 66 -28.82 -16.97 -3.96
CA PHE A 66 -28.27 -16.32 -2.77
C PHE A 66 -27.61 -14.99 -3.10
N ALA A 67 -26.76 -14.93 -4.13
CA ALA A 67 -26.11 -13.70 -4.57
C ALA A 67 -27.12 -12.66 -5.09
N ASN A 68 -28.16 -13.09 -5.80
CA ASN A 68 -29.25 -12.22 -6.23
C ASN A 68 -30.01 -11.62 -5.04
N GLU A 69 -30.36 -12.43 -4.05
CA GLU A 69 -31.07 -11.97 -2.87
C GLU A 69 -30.20 -11.09 -1.97
N LEU A 70 -28.91 -11.38 -1.83
CA LEU A 70 -27.97 -10.50 -1.14
C LEU A 70 -27.95 -9.10 -1.75
N ARG A 71 -27.84 -9.01 -3.09
CA ARG A 71 -27.87 -7.71 -3.78
C ARG A 71 -29.22 -7.01 -3.64
N ALA A 72 -30.32 -7.75 -3.72
CA ALA A 72 -31.67 -7.19 -3.62
C ALA A 72 -32.00 -6.67 -2.21
N SER A 73 -31.48 -7.34 -1.17
CA SER A 73 -31.70 -6.99 0.23
C SER A 73 -30.73 -5.91 0.75
N THR A 74 -29.60 -5.70 0.07
CA THR A 74 -28.61 -4.68 0.46
C THR A 74 -29.09 -3.28 0.09
N LYS A 75 -29.26 -2.43 1.10
CA LYS A 75 -29.57 -1.00 0.90
C LYS A 75 -28.31 -0.27 0.46
N VAL A 76 -28.31 0.22 -0.77
CA VAL A 76 -27.22 1.04 -1.31
C VAL A 76 -27.72 2.47 -1.49
N SER A 77 -26.92 3.45 -1.06
CA SER A 77 -27.20 4.86 -1.35
C SER A 77 -27.23 5.08 -2.87
N LYS A 78 -28.24 5.80 -3.37
CA LYS A 78 -28.45 5.98 -4.82
C LYS A 78 -27.51 7.01 -5.47
N THR A 79 -26.68 7.69 -4.68
CA THR A 79 -25.73 8.68 -5.19
C THR A 79 -24.47 7.95 -5.67
N PRO A 80 -24.13 7.98 -6.97
CA PRO A 80 -22.87 7.41 -7.43
C PRO A 80 -21.71 8.20 -6.82
N ASN A 81 -20.76 7.51 -6.19
CA ASN A 81 -19.53 8.12 -5.69
C ASN A 81 -18.59 8.40 -6.87
N THR A 82 -18.70 9.57 -7.50
CA THR A 82 -17.77 10.02 -8.57
C THR A 82 -16.49 10.60 -7.99
N TRP A 83 -15.69 9.74 -7.36
CA TRP A 83 -14.35 10.10 -6.87
C TRP A 83 -13.46 10.70 -7.94
N LEU A 84 -13.59 10.20 -9.15
CA LEU A 84 -12.71 10.51 -10.24
C LEU A 84 -12.89 11.96 -10.76
N GLU A 85 -14.14 12.42 -10.85
CA GLU A 85 -14.48 13.82 -11.18
C GLU A 85 -13.97 14.80 -10.09
N THR A 86 -13.69 14.26 -8.91
CA THR A 86 -13.17 15.02 -7.79
C THR A 86 -11.68 15.32 -7.97
N PHE A 87 -10.88 14.78 -8.90
CA PHE A 87 -9.47 15.20 -9.02
C PHE A 87 -9.27 16.52 -9.78
N THR A 88 -10.24 16.93 -10.61
CA THR A 88 -10.15 18.12 -11.49
C THR A 88 -10.97 19.31 -10.97
N SER A 89 -12.10 19.03 -10.32
CA SER A 89 -13.13 19.97 -9.82
C SER A 89 -12.94 20.65 -8.48
N GLY A 90 -12.34 21.84 -8.28
CA GLY A 90 -11.99 22.41 -6.95
C GLY A 90 -13.07 22.55 -5.83
N ASN A 91 -14.34 22.19 -6.05
CA ASN A 91 -15.45 22.53 -5.15
C ASN A 91 -16.43 21.41 -4.77
N GLN A 92 -16.05 20.13 -4.84
CA GLN A 92 -16.94 19.03 -4.43
C GLN A 92 -16.43 18.36 -3.15
N SER A 93 -17.25 18.44 -2.10
CA SER A 93 -17.15 17.56 -0.95
C SER A 93 -17.53 16.15 -1.41
N ALA A 94 -16.60 15.20 -1.32
CA ALA A 94 -16.89 13.81 -1.62
C ALA A 94 -17.96 13.31 -0.64
N ASN A 95 -19.21 13.15 -1.10
CA ASN A 95 -20.30 12.61 -0.30
C ASN A 95 -19.83 11.28 0.33
N ASN A 96 -19.85 11.23 1.66
CA ASN A 96 -19.41 10.05 2.41
C ASN A 96 -20.61 9.12 2.60
N ALA A 97 -21.10 8.55 1.49
CA ALA A 97 -22.17 7.56 1.55
C ALA A 97 -21.64 6.28 2.19
N ASP A 98 -22.33 5.78 3.23
CA ASP A 98 -21.98 4.49 3.84
C ASP A 98 -22.28 3.36 2.86
N THR A 99 -21.20 2.77 2.33
CA THR A 99 -21.20 1.65 1.39
C THR A 99 -20.78 0.33 2.06
N SER A 100 -20.71 0.27 3.41
CA SER A 100 -20.23 -0.89 4.16
C SER A 100 -21.05 -2.15 3.92
N ALA A 101 -22.36 -1.99 3.77
CA ALA A 101 -23.30 -3.08 3.52
C ALA A 101 -22.96 -3.90 2.25
N VAL A 102 -22.25 -3.30 1.28
CA VAL A 102 -21.77 -3.97 0.07
C VAL A 102 -20.64 -4.95 0.38
N SER A 103 -19.65 -4.52 1.18
CA SER A 103 -18.58 -5.41 1.66
C SER A 103 -19.14 -6.50 2.55
N ASP A 104 -20.12 -6.19 3.40
CA ASP A 104 -20.78 -7.18 4.25
C ASP A 104 -21.51 -8.25 3.43
N ALA A 105 -22.16 -7.88 2.32
CA ALA A 105 -22.82 -8.83 1.43
C ALA A 105 -21.80 -9.80 0.81
N TYR A 106 -20.66 -9.30 0.34
CA TYR A 106 -19.56 -10.13 -0.16
C TYR A 106 -18.99 -11.05 0.93
N ALA A 107 -18.72 -10.50 2.12
CA ALA A 107 -18.23 -11.28 3.25
C ALA A 107 -19.20 -12.39 3.67
N LYS A 108 -20.51 -12.12 3.64
CA LYS A 108 -21.57 -13.13 3.89
C LYS A 108 -21.55 -14.24 2.84
N MET A 109 -21.36 -13.91 1.55
CA MET A 109 -21.21 -14.91 0.50
C MET A 109 -20.06 -15.88 0.80
N LEU A 110 -18.87 -15.34 1.10
CA LEU A 110 -17.71 -16.15 1.46
C LEU A 110 -17.96 -16.98 2.73
N THR A 111 -18.55 -16.38 3.76
CA THR A 111 -18.82 -17.05 5.05
C THR A 111 -19.77 -18.24 4.91
N ILE A 112 -20.71 -18.18 3.97
CA ILE A 112 -21.66 -19.27 3.73
C ILE A 112 -21.07 -20.32 2.79
N PHE A 113 -20.51 -19.90 1.66
CA PHE A 113 -20.11 -20.84 0.61
C PHE A 113 -18.72 -21.43 0.83
N VAL A 114 -17.74 -20.70 1.38
CA VAL A 114 -16.39 -21.26 1.55
C VAL A 114 -16.41 -22.53 2.43
N PRO A 115 -17.03 -22.55 3.62
CA PRO A 115 -17.15 -23.78 4.41
C PRO A 115 -17.97 -24.85 3.71
N LEU A 116 -19.08 -24.49 3.06
CA LEU A 116 -19.92 -25.43 2.33
C LEU A 116 -19.13 -26.15 1.22
N LEU A 117 -18.33 -25.42 0.45
CA LEU A 117 -17.54 -25.97 -0.64
C LEU A 117 -16.41 -26.89 -0.12
N VAL A 118 -15.78 -26.53 1.00
CA VAL A 118 -14.80 -27.41 1.66
C VAL A 118 -15.46 -28.69 2.17
N ASP A 119 -16.63 -28.57 2.80
CA ASP A 119 -17.38 -29.71 3.32
C ASP A 119 -17.88 -30.62 2.20
N GLU A 120 -18.40 -30.07 1.10
CA GLU A 120 -18.83 -30.85 -0.07
C GLU A 120 -17.65 -31.52 -0.77
N SER A 121 -16.52 -30.83 -0.90
CA SER A 121 -15.30 -31.41 -1.50
C SER A 121 -14.79 -32.58 -0.65
N SER A 122 -14.80 -32.40 0.68
CA SER A 122 -14.41 -33.44 1.63
C SER A 122 -15.39 -34.61 1.60
N PHE A 123 -16.70 -34.34 1.64
CA PHE A 123 -17.73 -35.37 1.56
C PHE A 123 -17.63 -36.17 0.25
N PHE A 124 -17.46 -35.48 -0.89
CA PHE A 124 -17.30 -36.11 -2.20
C PHE A 124 -16.09 -37.02 -2.25
N ALA A 125 -14.92 -36.56 -1.77
CA ALA A 125 -13.69 -37.35 -1.74
C ALA A 125 -13.89 -38.68 -0.99
N HIS A 126 -14.55 -38.62 0.17
CA HIS A 126 -14.86 -39.80 0.98
C HIS A 126 -15.91 -40.70 0.36
N PHE A 127 -17.04 -40.12 -0.04
CA PHE A 127 -18.19 -40.86 -0.54
C PHE A 127 -17.85 -41.61 -1.84
N MET A 128 -17.05 -41.00 -2.72
CA MET A 128 -16.61 -41.59 -3.98
C MET A 128 -15.31 -42.40 -3.87
N CYS A 129 -14.88 -42.70 -2.64
CA CYS A 129 -13.77 -43.61 -2.34
C CYS A 129 -12.46 -43.23 -3.06
N PHE A 130 -12.05 -41.96 -2.99
CA PHE A 130 -10.71 -41.55 -3.41
C PHE A 130 -9.68 -41.90 -2.33
N ASP A 131 -8.57 -42.57 -2.70
CA ASP A 131 -7.54 -42.97 -1.73
C ASP A 131 -6.52 -41.83 -1.57
N VAL A 132 -6.86 -40.85 -0.73
CA VAL A 132 -5.99 -39.70 -0.43
C VAL A 132 -5.58 -39.73 1.05
N PRO A 133 -4.27 -39.87 1.36
CA PRO A 133 -3.78 -39.82 2.74
C PRO A 133 -4.14 -38.48 3.42
N GLY A 134 -4.57 -38.53 4.69
CA GLY A 134 -4.87 -37.33 5.49
C GLY A 134 -6.33 -36.87 5.50
N LEU A 135 -7.24 -37.57 4.81
CA LEU A 135 -8.68 -37.25 4.83
C LEU A 135 -9.52 -38.19 5.72
N ALA A 136 -9.06 -39.40 6.04
CA ALA A 136 -9.87 -40.40 6.76
C ALA A 136 -10.34 -39.95 8.16
N PRO A 137 -11.60 -40.23 8.55
CA PRO A 137 -12.06 -40.02 9.92
C PRO A 137 -11.37 -41.01 10.89
N PRO A 138 -11.33 -40.72 12.22
CA PRO A 138 -10.81 -41.65 13.20
C PRO A 138 -11.63 -42.94 13.12
N LYS A 139 -10.95 -44.09 13.00
CA LYS A 139 -11.63 -45.38 13.05
C LYS A 139 -12.10 -45.62 14.48
N ASP A 140 -13.42 -45.76 14.65
CA ASP A 140 -14.00 -46.40 15.84
C ASP A 140 -13.60 -47.88 15.83
N GLU A 141 -12.54 -48.22 16.56
CA GLU A 141 -12.20 -49.60 16.88
C GLU A 141 -13.03 -50.05 18.07
N SER A 142 -14.17 -50.68 17.79
CA SER A 142 -14.87 -51.53 18.76
C SER A 142 -14.95 -52.96 18.21
N GLY A 143 -14.27 -53.87 18.92
CA GLY A 143 -14.56 -55.30 18.92
C GLY A 143 -13.57 -56.21 18.17
N SER A 144 -12.56 -56.71 18.87
CA SER A 144 -12.25 -58.15 18.87
C SER A 144 -11.41 -58.50 20.11
N TYR A 145 -11.76 -59.63 20.70
CA TYR A 145 -11.35 -60.16 22.00
C TYR A 145 -10.04 -60.96 21.94
N ASP A 146 -9.52 -61.20 23.15
CA ASP A 146 -8.58 -62.25 23.59
C ASP A 146 -7.08 -61.97 23.39
N ALA A 147 -6.17 -62.23 24.33
CA ALA A 147 -6.22 -62.62 25.74
C ALA A 147 -4.76 -62.62 26.25
N ASP A 148 -4.59 -62.65 27.58
CA ASP A 148 -3.38 -63.05 28.34
C ASP A 148 -2.21 -62.02 28.30
N ASP A 149 -1.55 -61.60 29.38
CA ASP A 149 -1.41 -62.11 30.75
C ASP A 149 -0.54 -61.12 31.56
N ALA A 150 -0.64 -61.20 32.89
CA ALA A 150 0.25 -60.71 33.96
C ALA A 150 0.50 -59.18 34.08
N ASP A 151 -0.12 -58.46 35.01
CA ASP A 151 -0.04 -58.49 36.49
C ASP A 151 1.14 -57.69 37.08
N ASP A 152 0.74 -56.95 38.12
CA ASP A 152 1.46 -56.47 39.30
C ASP A 152 2.33 -55.20 39.20
N ASP A 153 1.68 -54.13 39.68
CA ASP A 153 1.92 -53.52 40.98
C ASP A 153 3.00 -52.45 41.20
N ASP A 154 2.57 -51.56 42.11
CA ASP A 154 3.30 -50.71 43.05
C ASP A 154 3.74 -49.32 42.60
N ASP A 155 2.85 -48.37 42.92
CA ASP A 155 2.96 -47.44 44.06
C ASP A 155 4.26 -46.64 44.26
N ASP A 156 4.01 -45.33 44.30
CA ASP A 156 4.39 -44.38 45.34
C ASP A 156 5.83 -43.84 45.47
N ASP A 157 5.81 -42.51 45.42
CA ASP A 157 6.37 -41.57 46.38
C ASP A 157 7.83 -41.10 46.27
N ASP A 158 7.89 -39.76 46.32
CA ASP A 158 8.88 -38.93 47.00
C ASP A 158 10.32 -38.92 46.42
N ASP A 159 11.07 -37.82 46.38
CA ASP A 159 11.12 -36.70 47.31
C ASP A 159 11.70 -35.45 46.62
N GLU A 160 11.45 -34.34 47.30
CA GLU A 160 11.99 -33.00 47.11
C GLU A 160 13.53 -32.94 47.17
N ASP A 161 14.14 -31.91 46.55
CA ASP A 161 15.08 -31.00 47.23
C ASP A 161 15.69 -29.97 46.25
N ALA A 162 15.18 -28.74 46.37
CA ALA A 162 15.89 -27.56 46.85
C ALA A 162 17.31 -27.21 46.32
N ASP A 163 17.34 -26.03 45.71
CA ASP A 163 18.17 -24.86 46.10
C ASP A 163 19.50 -24.52 45.39
N GLU A 164 19.52 -23.25 44.95
CA GLU A 164 20.59 -22.23 45.00
C GLU A 164 21.84 -22.43 44.11
N ASP A 165 22.48 -21.43 43.50
CA ASP A 165 22.26 -20.01 43.28
C ASP A 165 23.38 -19.54 42.31
N ASP A 166 23.21 -18.31 41.80
CA ASP A 166 24.24 -17.33 41.44
C ASP A 166 25.11 -17.46 40.16
N ASP A 167 24.74 -16.55 39.25
CA ASP A 167 25.52 -15.41 38.75
C ASP A 167 26.61 -15.51 37.65
N ASP A 168 26.51 -14.44 36.84
CA ASP A 168 27.53 -13.69 36.12
C ASP A 168 27.91 -14.02 34.66
N ASP A 169 27.38 -13.14 33.80
CA ASP A 169 28.10 -12.23 32.89
C ASP A 169 28.78 -12.71 31.59
N ASN A 170 28.35 -12.03 30.52
CA ASN A 170 29.08 -11.57 29.32
C ASN A 170 30.05 -12.54 28.59
N ASP A 171 29.84 -12.74 27.29
CA ASP A 171 30.41 -11.87 26.24
C ASP A 171 30.21 -12.52 24.86
N ASP A 172 30.08 -11.66 23.86
CA ASP A 172 30.13 -11.97 22.44
C ASP A 172 31.40 -12.76 22.09
N THR A 173 31.29 -13.78 21.24
CA THR A 173 32.30 -13.97 20.17
C THR A 173 31.79 -14.86 19.05
N ASN A 174 31.87 -14.31 17.84
CA ASN A 174 31.86 -15.04 16.58
C ASN A 174 32.91 -16.15 16.58
N ASN A 175 32.55 -17.37 16.17
CA ASN A 175 33.38 -18.07 15.20
C ASN A 175 32.65 -19.13 14.36
N VAL A 176 33.04 -19.10 13.09
CA VAL A 176 32.79 -20.04 12.00
C VAL A 176 33.55 -21.34 12.30
N ASP A 177 32.95 -22.53 12.04
CA ASP A 177 33.49 -23.54 11.10
C ASP A 177 32.71 -24.87 11.12
N GLN A 178 32.84 -25.54 9.98
CA GLN A 178 32.18 -26.70 9.39
C GLN A 178 31.99 -27.95 10.25
N GLY A 179 30.86 -28.64 9.98
CA GLY A 179 30.60 -30.00 10.43
C GLY A 179 29.36 -30.63 9.78
N SER A 180 29.18 -30.51 8.45
CA SER A 180 28.09 -31.19 7.74
C SER A 180 28.32 -32.70 7.67
N ARG A 181 27.64 -33.47 8.52
CA ARG A 181 27.32 -34.88 8.27
C ARG A 181 25.99 -34.96 7.52
N PRO A 182 25.85 -35.79 6.48
CA PRO A 182 24.58 -35.92 5.77
C PRO A 182 23.66 -36.80 6.62
N VAL A 183 22.63 -36.22 7.23
CA VAL A 183 21.50 -37.01 7.71
C VAL A 183 20.67 -37.37 6.49
N HIS A 184 20.43 -38.67 6.36
CA HIS A 184 19.80 -39.33 5.23
C HIS A 184 18.30 -39.00 5.24
N ASP A 185 17.90 -37.87 4.67
CA ASP A 185 16.50 -37.56 4.38
C ASP A 185 16.01 -38.38 3.18
N ASN A 186 15.73 -39.65 3.41
CA ASN A 186 14.82 -40.43 2.57
C ASN A 186 13.56 -40.68 3.42
N ASP A 187 12.56 -39.81 3.29
CA ASP A 187 11.12 -40.18 3.30
C ASP A 187 10.19 -38.96 3.39
N SER A 188 10.26 -38.02 2.44
CA SER A 188 9.25 -36.94 2.33
C SER A 188 8.92 -36.48 0.91
N LYS A 189 9.34 -37.20 -0.13
CA LYS A 189 9.04 -36.83 -1.54
C LYS A 189 8.05 -37.75 -2.26
N ALA A 190 7.52 -38.80 -1.62
CA ALA A 190 6.60 -39.73 -2.27
C ALA A 190 5.11 -39.31 -2.24
N GLY A 191 4.73 -38.29 -1.47
CA GLY A 191 3.30 -37.98 -1.20
C GLY A 191 2.62 -36.93 -2.08
N LYS A 192 3.34 -36.19 -2.93
CA LYS A 192 2.77 -34.96 -3.55
C LYS A 192 1.94 -35.17 -4.83
N ASN A 193 1.99 -36.33 -5.48
CA ASN A 193 1.28 -36.58 -6.75
C ASN A 193 0.78 -38.02 -6.86
N SER A 194 -0.11 -38.49 -5.97
CA SER A 194 -0.79 -39.76 -6.25
C SER A 194 -1.76 -39.57 -7.44
N PRO A 195 -1.90 -40.57 -8.33
CA PRO A 195 -2.85 -40.51 -9.44
C PRO A 195 -4.29 -40.28 -8.95
N ASP A 196 -4.63 -40.78 -7.76
CA ASP A 196 -5.92 -40.57 -7.10
C ASP A 196 -6.15 -39.12 -6.66
N LEU A 197 -5.10 -38.43 -6.19
CA LEU A 197 -5.18 -37.00 -5.86
C LEU A 197 -5.41 -36.15 -7.11
N LEU A 198 -4.76 -36.49 -8.24
CA LEU A 198 -4.98 -35.82 -9.51
C LEU A 198 -6.42 -36.05 -10.01
N ALA A 199 -6.91 -37.29 -9.99
CA ALA A 199 -8.27 -37.62 -10.38
C ALA A 199 -9.32 -36.96 -9.48
N LEU A 200 -9.05 -36.82 -8.16
CA LEU A 200 -9.90 -36.07 -7.24
C LEU A 200 -9.94 -34.59 -7.63
N ASN A 201 -8.80 -33.98 -7.92
CA ASN A 201 -8.73 -32.58 -8.32
C ASN A 201 -9.49 -32.32 -9.63
N GLU A 202 -9.37 -33.18 -10.63
CA GLU A 202 -10.15 -33.09 -11.88
C GLU A 202 -11.66 -33.21 -11.61
N ALA A 203 -12.08 -34.17 -10.79
CA ALA A 203 -13.49 -34.34 -10.45
C ALA A 203 -14.05 -33.19 -9.61
N LEU A 204 -13.26 -32.61 -8.70
CA LEU A 204 -13.64 -31.41 -7.94
C LEU A 204 -13.71 -30.17 -8.84
N GLN A 205 -12.85 -30.07 -9.85
CA GLN A 205 -12.95 -29.03 -10.87
C GLN A 205 -14.29 -29.14 -11.60
N ASP A 206 -14.66 -30.33 -12.09
CA ASP A 206 -15.96 -30.56 -12.74
C ASP A 206 -17.16 -30.27 -11.81
N LEU A 207 -17.03 -30.60 -10.52
CA LEU A 207 -18.09 -30.40 -9.51
C LEU A 207 -18.33 -28.92 -9.21
N LEU A 208 -17.28 -28.11 -9.23
CA LEU A 208 -17.34 -26.71 -8.82
C LEU A 208 -17.20 -25.72 -9.99
N ASP A 209 -17.07 -26.23 -11.22
CA ASP A 209 -16.93 -25.40 -12.41
C ASP A 209 -18.09 -24.41 -12.56
N GLY A 210 -17.74 -23.17 -12.89
CA GLY A 210 -18.67 -22.07 -13.14
C GLY A 210 -19.35 -21.50 -11.90
N ILE A 211 -19.04 -21.97 -10.68
CA ILE A 211 -19.56 -21.35 -9.44
C ILE A 211 -18.94 -19.96 -9.19
N GLN A 212 -17.72 -19.73 -9.67
CA GLN A 212 -16.99 -18.47 -9.54
C GLN A 212 -17.75 -17.28 -10.12
N GLU A 213 -18.60 -17.50 -11.13
CA GLU A 213 -19.34 -16.45 -11.83
C GLU A 213 -20.25 -15.65 -10.88
N ASP A 214 -20.91 -16.31 -9.93
CA ASP A 214 -21.80 -15.62 -8.99
C ASP A 214 -21.02 -14.78 -7.97
N PHE A 215 -19.81 -15.22 -7.58
CA PHE A 215 -18.89 -14.41 -6.77
C PHE A 215 -18.37 -13.21 -7.58
N TYR A 216 -18.01 -13.41 -8.84
CA TYR A 216 -17.57 -12.34 -9.74
C TYR A 216 -18.63 -11.27 -9.94
N VAL A 217 -19.90 -11.66 -10.08
CA VAL A 217 -21.03 -10.73 -10.18
C VAL A 217 -21.14 -9.85 -8.92
N LEU A 218 -20.90 -10.42 -7.73
CA LEU A 218 -20.88 -9.63 -6.49
C LEU A 218 -19.69 -8.68 -6.42
N VAL A 219 -18.50 -9.12 -6.82
CA VAL A 219 -17.30 -8.25 -6.91
C VAL A 219 -17.56 -7.09 -7.89
N ASP A 220 -18.05 -7.39 -9.09
CA ASP A 220 -18.36 -6.40 -10.12
C ASP A 220 -19.44 -5.40 -9.66
N TRP A 221 -20.45 -5.89 -8.93
CA TRP A 221 -21.49 -5.05 -8.34
C TRP A 221 -20.93 -4.14 -7.26
N ALA A 222 -20.05 -4.66 -6.39
CA ALA A 222 -19.43 -3.88 -5.33
C ALA A 222 -18.55 -2.76 -5.89
N TYR A 223 -17.70 -3.08 -6.87
CA TYR A 223 -16.85 -2.11 -7.55
C TYR A 223 -17.65 -1.01 -8.25
N LYS A 224 -18.78 -1.34 -8.89
CA LYS A 224 -19.66 -0.35 -9.53
C LYS A 224 -20.28 0.64 -8.54
N ILE A 225 -20.48 0.23 -7.29
CA ILE A 225 -21.02 1.11 -6.24
C ILE A 225 -19.90 1.98 -5.68
N ASP A 226 -18.77 1.36 -5.33
CA ASP A 226 -17.65 2.03 -4.69
C ASP A 226 -16.34 1.27 -4.96
N PRO A 227 -15.48 1.76 -5.86
CA PRO A 227 -14.20 1.12 -6.18
C PRO A 227 -13.27 0.91 -4.98
N LEU A 228 -13.37 1.76 -3.94
CA LEU A 228 -12.52 1.62 -2.75
C LEU A 228 -12.89 0.40 -1.91
N ARG A 229 -14.10 -0.15 -2.09
CA ARG A 229 -14.51 -1.39 -1.42
C ARG A 229 -13.69 -2.59 -1.86
N CYS A 230 -13.01 -2.52 -3.01
CA CYS A 230 -12.05 -3.55 -3.40
C CYS A 230 -10.99 -3.80 -2.31
N ILE A 231 -10.58 -2.79 -1.54
CA ILE A 231 -9.61 -2.96 -0.43
C ILE A 231 -10.18 -3.91 0.63
N SER A 232 -11.41 -3.66 1.08
CA SER A 232 -12.07 -4.53 2.07
C SER A 232 -12.39 -5.91 1.51
N LEU A 233 -12.85 -6.00 0.25
CA LEU A 233 -13.10 -7.28 -0.43
C LEU A 233 -11.81 -8.11 -0.52
N HIS A 234 -10.67 -7.48 -0.83
CA HIS A 234 -9.36 -8.12 -0.87
C HIS A 234 -9.00 -8.68 0.51
N GLY A 235 -9.05 -7.84 1.55
CA GLY A 235 -8.69 -8.23 2.91
C GLY A 235 -9.55 -9.39 3.46
N VAL A 236 -10.85 -9.41 3.15
CA VAL A 236 -11.71 -10.56 3.51
C VAL A 236 -11.31 -11.82 2.75
N THR A 237 -11.01 -11.72 1.45
CA THR A 237 -10.61 -12.86 0.61
C THR A 237 -9.28 -13.45 1.07
N GLU A 238 -8.28 -12.61 1.35
CA GLU A 238 -6.98 -13.03 1.91
C GLU A 238 -7.10 -13.72 3.27
N ARG A 239 -7.99 -13.24 4.14
CA ARG A 239 -8.27 -13.91 5.42
C ARG A 239 -8.70 -15.36 5.19
N TYR A 240 -9.58 -15.61 4.21
CA TYR A 240 -9.96 -16.98 3.86
C TYR A 240 -8.81 -17.76 3.21
N LEU A 241 -8.00 -17.15 2.34
CA LEU A 241 -6.81 -17.80 1.76
C LEU A 241 -5.83 -18.28 2.83
N SER A 242 -5.51 -17.43 3.81
CA SER A 242 -4.59 -17.75 4.91
C SER A 242 -5.12 -18.86 5.84
N GLY A 243 -6.43 -18.99 5.98
CA GLY A 243 -7.09 -19.99 6.82
C GLY A 243 -7.16 -21.40 6.21
N GLN A 244 -7.07 -21.53 4.88
CA GLN A 244 -7.25 -22.81 4.19
C GLN A 244 -5.92 -23.58 4.05
N LYS A 245 -5.63 -24.44 5.04
CA LYS A 245 -4.40 -25.27 5.06
C LYS A 245 -4.57 -26.70 4.52
N SER A 246 -5.80 -27.22 4.36
CA SER A 246 -6.03 -28.62 3.98
C SER A 246 -5.98 -28.89 2.47
N ASP A 247 -5.47 -30.06 2.07
CA ASP A 247 -5.35 -30.45 0.65
C ASP A 247 -6.69 -30.63 -0.06
N ALA A 248 -7.76 -31.02 0.65
CA ALA A 248 -9.12 -31.07 0.13
C ALA A 248 -9.71 -29.69 -0.21
N ALA A 249 -9.12 -28.60 0.30
CA ALA A 249 -9.53 -27.24 -0.02
C ALA A 249 -8.79 -26.65 -1.23
N ARG A 250 -8.06 -27.46 -2.04
CA ARG A 250 -7.29 -26.95 -3.19
C ARG A 250 -8.14 -26.13 -4.16
N PHE A 251 -9.30 -26.63 -4.57
CA PHE A 251 -10.19 -25.89 -5.47
C PHE A 251 -10.66 -24.57 -4.84
N VAL A 252 -11.03 -24.60 -3.55
CA VAL A 252 -11.43 -23.40 -2.81
C VAL A 252 -10.30 -22.36 -2.76
N ARG A 253 -9.05 -22.80 -2.63
CA ARG A 253 -7.87 -21.92 -2.73
C ARG A 253 -7.71 -21.33 -4.14
N VAL A 254 -7.94 -22.11 -5.19
CA VAL A 254 -7.95 -21.60 -6.58
C VAL A 254 -9.04 -20.55 -6.77
N LEU A 255 -10.29 -20.86 -6.38
CA LEU A 255 -11.41 -19.92 -6.44
C LEU A 255 -11.10 -18.60 -5.70
N LEU A 256 -10.58 -18.68 -4.49
CA LEU A 256 -10.24 -17.49 -3.70
C LEU A 256 -9.07 -16.70 -4.33
N GLY A 257 -8.07 -17.36 -4.90
CA GLY A 257 -6.97 -16.71 -5.62
C GLY A 257 -7.43 -16.02 -6.91
N ASP A 258 -8.39 -16.62 -7.62
CA ASP A 258 -9.00 -16.00 -8.80
C ASP A 258 -9.84 -14.76 -8.40
N LEU A 259 -10.55 -14.83 -7.27
CA LEU A 259 -11.29 -13.70 -6.70
C LEU A 259 -10.36 -12.57 -6.29
N GLU A 260 -9.28 -12.88 -5.56
CA GLU A 260 -8.22 -11.94 -5.20
C GLU A 260 -7.65 -11.25 -6.45
N SER A 261 -7.28 -12.02 -7.47
CA SER A 261 -6.76 -11.51 -8.74
C SER A 261 -7.75 -10.56 -9.43
N LYS A 262 -9.04 -10.92 -9.48
CA LYS A 262 -10.09 -10.07 -10.06
C LYS A 262 -10.28 -8.77 -9.27
N ILE A 263 -10.30 -8.84 -7.93
CA ILE A 263 -10.43 -7.68 -7.05
C ILE A 263 -9.23 -6.74 -7.25
N SER A 264 -8.01 -7.28 -7.25
CA SER A 264 -6.78 -6.52 -7.47
C SER A 264 -6.73 -5.87 -8.84
N MET A 265 -7.19 -6.56 -9.90
CA MET A 265 -7.32 -5.98 -11.23
C MET A 265 -8.30 -4.79 -11.24
N GLN A 266 -9.44 -4.90 -10.56
CA GLN A 266 -10.42 -3.81 -10.50
C GLN A 266 -9.92 -2.61 -9.71
N PHE A 267 -9.29 -2.84 -8.57
CA PHE A 267 -8.67 -1.77 -7.81
C PHE A 267 -7.56 -1.08 -8.61
N SER A 268 -6.72 -1.86 -9.30
CA SER A 268 -5.68 -1.31 -10.18
C SER A 268 -6.26 -0.45 -11.30
N ARG A 269 -7.38 -0.85 -11.92
CA ARG A 269 -8.07 -0.01 -12.91
C ARG A 269 -8.54 1.32 -12.35
N PHE A 270 -9.05 1.34 -11.11
CA PHE A 270 -9.40 2.58 -10.44
C PHE A 270 -8.16 3.47 -10.19
N VAL A 271 -7.06 2.88 -9.70
CA VAL A 271 -5.79 3.60 -9.49
C VAL A 271 -5.27 4.18 -10.80
N ASP A 272 -5.28 3.40 -11.88
CA ASP A 272 -4.83 3.81 -13.21
C ASP A 272 -5.64 4.98 -13.74
N GLU A 273 -6.97 4.91 -13.63
CA GLU A 273 -7.85 5.97 -14.08
C GLU A 273 -7.65 7.26 -13.26
N ALA A 274 -7.52 7.15 -11.93
CA ALA A 274 -7.22 8.30 -11.08
C ALA A 274 -5.84 8.91 -11.36
N CYS A 275 -4.82 8.09 -11.64
CA CYS A 275 -3.52 8.56 -12.11
C CYS A 275 -3.63 9.28 -13.46
N HIS A 276 -4.42 8.74 -14.40
CA HIS A 276 -4.62 9.35 -15.70
C HIS A 276 -5.28 10.74 -15.58
N GLN A 277 -6.24 10.91 -14.67
CA GLN A 277 -6.83 12.23 -14.41
C GLN A 277 -5.81 13.24 -13.84
N ILE A 278 -4.88 12.78 -12.99
CA ILE A 278 -3.79 13.61 -12.47
C ILE A 278 -2.87 14.02 -13.61
N GLU A 279 -2.45 13.09 -14.46
CA GLU A 279 -1.56 13.36 -15.61
C GLU A 279 -2.14 14.38 -16.59
N ARG A 280 -3.46 14.27 -16.84
CA ARG A 280 -4.24 15.18 -17.68
C ARG A 280 -4.45 16.57 -17.05
N SER A 281 -4.02 16.79 -15.81
CA SER A 281 -4.06 18.10 -15.20
C SER A 281 -3.27 19.09 -16.06
N GLU A 282 -3.97 20.11 -16.53
CA GLU A 282 -3.40 21.22 -17.27
C GLU A 282 -3.36 22.45 -16.39
N ARG A 283 -2.30 23.25 -16.55
CA ARG A 283 -2.14 24.53 -15.88
C ARG A 283 -2.23 25.63 -16.93
N ASN A 284 -3.11 26.60 -16.70
CA ASN A 284 -3.06 27.86 -17.43
C ASN A 284 -1.90 28.71 -16.89
N ALA A 285 -1.22 29.46 -17.77
CA ALA A 285 -0.13 30.39 -17.42
C ALA A 285 -0.40 31.29 -16.20
N ARG A 286 -1.66 31.69 -15.99
CA ARG A 286 -2.08 32.57 -14.88
C ARG A 286 -2.46 31.85 -13.58
N GLN A 287 -2.50 30.52 -13.59
CA GLN A 287 -2.96 29.73 -12.46
C GLN A 287 -1.78 29.53 -11.50
N THR A 288 -1.67 30.38 -10.49
CA THR A 288 -0.71 30.25 -9.39
C THR A 288 -1.38 29.54 -8.21
N GLY A 289 -0.61 28.78 -7.44
CA GLY A 289 -1.07 28.11 -6.21
C GLY A 289 -1.11 26.58 -6.29
N VAL A 290 -1.71 25.99 -5.26
CA VAL A 290 -1.76 24.55 -5.02
C VAL A 290 -2.70 23.85 -5.99
N LEU A 291 -2.23 22.76 -6.61
CA LEU A 291 -3.02 21.94 -7.51
C LEU A 291 -4.09 21.15 -6.73
N PRO A 292 -5.33 21.08 -7.23
CA PRO A 292 -6.43 20.45 -6.49
C PRO A 292 -6.17 19.00 -6.07
N TYR A 293 -5.44 18.24 -6.89
CA TYR A 293 -5.16 16.83 -6.60
C TYR A 293 -4.27 16.64 -5.36
N ILE A 294 -3.52 17.66 -4.92
CA ILE A 294 -2.61 17.59 -3.76
C ILE A 294 -3.40 17.34 -2.45
N PRO A 295 -4.28 18.25 -1.98
CA PRO A 295 -5.04 18.02 -0.75
C PRO A 295 -6.06 16.88 -0.88
N ARG A 296 -6.47 16.54 -2.11
CA ARG A 296 -7.44 15.47 -2.37
C ARG A 296 -6.86 14.09 -2.21
N PHE A 297 -5.58 13.92 -2.54
CA PHE A 297 -4.88 12.68 -2.29
C PHE A 297 -4.93 12.33 -0.80
N ALA A 298 -4.69 13.29 0.10
CA ALA A 298 -4.80 13.05 1.54
C ALA A 298 -6.20 12.56 1.95
N THR A 299 -7.25 13.19 1.42
CA THR A 299 -8.65 12.75 1.67
C THR A 299 -8.92 11.34 1.17
N LEU A 300 -8.41 11.00 -0.02
CA LEU A 300 -8.50 9.65 -0.58
C LEU A 300 -7.75 8.64 0.29
N ALA A 301 -6.50 8.95 0.65
CA ALA A 301 -5.65 8.10 1.48
C ALA A 301 -6.29 7.83 2.85
N THR A 302 -6.83 8.86 3.53
CA THR A 302 -7.56 8.67 4.80
C THR A 302 -8.70 7.66 4.67
N ARG A 303 -9.44 7.67 3.56
CA ARG A 303 -10.52 6.70 3.34
C ARG A 303 -10.01 5.32 2.94
N MET A 304 -8.95 5.24 2.13
CA MET A 304 -8.30 3.98 1.81
C MET A 304 -7.83 3.28 3.10
N GLU A 305 -7.21 4.00 4.02
CA GLU A 305 -6.82 3.48 5.35
C GLU A 305 -8.02 2.95 6.16
N GLN A 306 -9.19 3.58 6.08
CA GLN A 306 -10.41 3.11 6.77
C GLN A 306 -10.93 1.76 6.24
N TYR A 307 -10.56 1.37 5.02
CA TYR A 307 -11.01 0.13 4.40
C TYR A 307 -10.04 -1.04 4.53
N ILE A 308 -8.82 -0.80 5.01
CA ILE A 308 -7.82 -1.83 5.23
C ILE A 308 -8.31 -2.78 6.32
N GLN A 309 -8.41 -4.06 5.95
CA GLN A 309 -8.71 -5.15 6.88
C GLN A 309 -7.67 -6.25 6.66
N GLY A 310 -7.08 -6.76 7.75
CA GLY A 310 -6.10 -7.86 7.66
C GLY A 310 -4.83 -7.48 6.90
N GLN A 311 -4.47 -8.27 5.88
CA GLN A 311 -3.20 -8.18 5.14
C GLN A 311 -3.26 -7.33 3.85
N SER A 312 -4.39 -6.65 3.57
CA SER A 312 -4.58 -5.80 2.37
C SER A 312 -3.68 -4.54 2.29
N ARG A 313 -2.71 -4.40 3.20
CA ARG A 313 -1.77 -3.27 3.28
C ARG A 313 -0.91 -3.18 2.01
N ASP A 314 -0.39 -4.29 1.50
CA ASP A 314 0.52 -4.30 0.34
C ASP A 314 -0.16 -3.75 -0.92
N LEU A 315 -1.44 -4.11 -1.13
CA LEU A 315 -2.25 -3.60 -2.25
C LEU A 315 -2.40 -2.07 -2.18
N VAL A 316 -2.65 -1.53 -0.99
CA VAL A 316 -2.82 -0.10 -0.76
C VAL A 316 -1.50 0.66 -0.87
N ASP A 317 -0.41 0.10 -0.33
CA ASP A 317 0.92 0.70 -0.39
C ASP A 317 1.46 0.78 -1.83
N LEU A 318 1.16 -0.23 -2.66
CA LEU A 318 1.45 -0.19 -4.10
C LEU A 318 0.67 0.94 -4.79
N ALA A 319 -0.61 1.13 -4.44
CA ALA A 319 -1.42 2.22 -4.96
C ALA A 319 -0.88 3.59 -4.53
N TYR A 320 -0.48 3.78 -3.26
CA TYR A 320 0.16 5.01 -2.82
C TYR A 320 1.44 5.31 -3.58
N THR A 321 2.28 4.29 -3.77
CA THR A 321 3.51 4.43 -4.55
C THR A 321 3.21 4.94 -5.95
N LYS A 322 2.18 4.39 -6.61
CA LYS A 322 1.78 4.80 -7.95
C LYS A 322 1.20 6.22 -7.96
N PHE A 323 0.26 6.52 -7.07
CA PHE A 323 -0.37 7.84 -6.98
C PHE A 323 0.65 8.95 -6.78
N VAL A 324 1.48 8.84 -5.74
CA VAL A 324 2.41 9.92 -5.38
C VAL A 324 3.49 10.09 -6.44
N SER A 325 3.98 8.98 -7.03
CA SER A 325 4.95 9.06 -8.13
C SER A 325 4.39 9.86 -9.32
N ILE A 326 3.16 9.56 -9.75
CA ILE A 326 2.51 10.28 -10.84
C ILE A 326 2.22 11.73 -10.46
N MET A 327 1.79 11.99 -9.23
CA MET A 327 1.55 13.36 -8.72
C MET A 327 2.81 14.22 -8.77
N PHE A 328 3.97 13.69 -8.34
CA PHE A 328 5.22 14.44 -8.32
C PHE A 328 5.80 14.62 -9.73
N VAL A 329 5.78 13.57 -10.57
CA VAL A 329 6.19 13.70 -11.98
C VAL A 329 5.34 14.73 -12.73
N THR A 330 4.02 14.72 -12.49
CA THR A 330 3.11 15.71 -13.09
C THR A 330 3.36 17.10 -12.55
N LEU A 331 3.57 17.24 -11.23
CA LEU A 331 3.87 18.53 -10.60
C LEU A 331 5.15 19.15 -11.18
N GLU A 332 6.20 18.36 -11.31
CA GLU A 332 7.47 18.77 -11.91
C GLU A 332 7.31 19.15 -13.38
N ARG A 333 6.57 18.35 -14.16
CA ARG A 333 6.26 18.70 -15.56
C ARG A 333 5.52 20.04 -15.65
N LEU A 334 4.55 20.29 -14.76
CA LEU A 334 3.76 21.52 -14.74
C LEU A 334 4.54 22.74 -14.24
N SER A 335 5.59 22.55 -13.43
CA SER A 335 6.48 23.64 -13.00
C SER A 335 7.27 24.23 -14.18
N GLN A 336 7.59 23.40 -15.18
CA GLN A 336 8.36 23.81 -16.36
C GLN A 336 7.58 24.62 -17.40
N VAL A 337 6.24 24.74 -17.26
CA VAL A 337 5.41 25.54 -18.18
C VAL A 337 5.81 27.02 -18.14
N GLU A 338 6.14 27.54 -16.95
CA GLU A 338 6.68 28.89 -16.76
C GLU A 338 7.91 28.86 -15.84
N PRO A 339 9.14 28.72 -16.39
CA PRO A 339 10.36 28.54 -15.60
C PRO A 339 10.62 29.65 -14.56
N LYS A 340 10.13 30.87 -14.83
CA LYS A 340 10.25 32.01 -13.91
C LYS A 340 9.54 31.79 -12.57
N TYR A 341 8.45 31.01 -12.57
CA TYR A 341 7.63 30.75 -11.39
C TYR A 341 7.72 29.29 -10.92
N ALA A 342 8.60 28.49 -11.53
CA ALA A 342 8.74 27.06 -11.25
C ALA A 342 8.98 26.79 -9.76
N GLU A 343 9.99 27.42 -9.16
CA GLU A 343 10.36 27.16 -7.75
C GLU A 343 9.25 27.55 -6.76
N ILE A 344 8.57 28.66 -6.99
CA ILE A 344 7.42 29.10 -6.17
C ILE A 344 6.28 28.10 -6.28
N PHE A 345 6.00 27.64 -7.49
CA PHE A 345 4.95 26.67 -7.72
C PHE A 345 5.26 25.33 -7.04
N LEU A 346 6.50 24.85 -7.14
CA LEU A 346 6.95 23.63 -6.48
C LEU A 346 6.88 23.76 -4.95
N LEU A 347 7.45 24.83 -4.38
CA LEU A 347 7.50 25.00 -2.93
C LEU A 347 6.09 25.06 -2.32
N GLU A 348 5.14 25.76 -2.96
CA GLU A 348 3.77 25.85 -2.44
C GLU A 348 3.03 24.51 -2.50
N ASN A 349 3.21 23.76 -3.59
CA ASN A 349 2.57 22.46 -3.76
C ASN A 349 3.17 21.40 -2.84
N TYR A 350 4.49 21.38 -2.66
CA TYR A 350 5.13 20.46 -1.70
C TYR A 350 4.78 20.79 -0.25
N ALA A 351 4.73 22.08 0.12
CA ALA A 351 4.26 22.50 1.44
C ALA A 351 2.81 22.06 1.69
N ALA A 352 1.93 22.25 0.70
CA ALA A 352 0.55 21.79 0.80
C ALA A 352 0.43 20.27 0.91
N PHE A 353 1.27 19.52 0.17
CA PHE A 353 1.34 18.08 0.26
C PHE A 353 1.74 17.64 1.68
N GLN A 354 2.84 18.20 2.22
CA GLN A 354 3.29 17.93 3.59
C GLN A 354 2.18 18.22 4.61
N ASN A 355 1.60 19.43 4.59
CA ASN A 355 0.55 19.81 5.52
C ASN A 355 -0.66 18.87 5.44
N SER A 356 -1.07 18.48 4.23
CA SER A 356 -2.22 17.58 4.05
C SER A 356 -1.95 16.14 4.49
N LEU A 357 -0.70 15.67 4.42
CA LEU A 357 -0.34 14.28 4.65
C LEU A 357 0.27 14.01 6.03
N TYR A 358 0.53 15.05 6.82
CA TYR A 358 1.26 14.97 8.09
C TYR A 358 0.75 13.84 9.01
N ASP A 359 -0.55 13.83 9.32
CA ASP A 359 -1.13 12.81 10.22
C ASP A 359 -1.00 11.40 9.66
N LEU A 360 -1.21 11.23 8.35
CA LEU A 360 -1.11 9.93 7.67
C LEU A 360 0.35 9.45 7.61
N ALA A 361 1.31 10.33 7.35
CA ALA A 361 2.72 10.01 7.30
C ALA A 361 3.26 9.50 8.65
N ASN A 362 2.68 9.95 9.77
CA ASN A 362 3.07 9.48 11.10
C ASN A 362 2.63 8.04 11.40
N VAL A 363 1.63 7.53 10.70
CA VAL A 363 1.05 6.19 10.97
C VAL A 363 1.17 5.21 9.80
N VAL A 364 1.47 5.69 8.59
CA VAL A 364 1.63 4.89 7.38
C VAL A 364 3.07 5.00 6.85
N PRO A 365 3.93 3.97 7.04
CA PRO A 365 5.35 4.03 6.65
C PRO A 365 5.58 4.35 5.17
N THR A 366 4.75 3.79 4.27
CA THR A 366 4.86 4.04 2.83
C THR A 366 4.63 5.52 2.50
N LEU A 367 3.68 6.19 3.17
CA LEU A 367 3.43 7.62 3.00
C LEU A 367 4.51 8.48 3.68
N ALA A 368 5.11 8.01 4.79
CA ALA A 368 6.24 8.69 5.44
C ALA A 368 7.42 8.90 4.50
N LYS A 369 7.76 7.89 3.70
CA LYS A 369 8.81 7.99 2.66
C LYS A 369 8.54 9.15 1.70
N PHE A 370 7.30 9.24 1.20
CA PHE A 370 6.91 10.32 0.28
C PHE A 370 6.82 11.69 0.94
N TYR A 371 6.43 11.74 2.22
CA TYR A 371 6.47 12.96 3.01
C TYR A 371 7.91 13.50 3.12
N HIS A 372 8.89 12.63 3.41
CA HIS A 372 10.29 13.03 3.44
C HIS A 372 10.80 13.47 2.06
N GLN A 373 10.44 12.76 0.99
CA GLN A 373 10.79 13.16 -0.37
C GLN A 373 10.20 14.54 -0.74
N ALA A 374 8.93 14.80 -0.39
CA ALA A 374 8.33 16.12 -0.56
C ALA A 374 9.04 17.20 0.27
N SER A 375 9.51 16.84 1.47
CA SER A 375 10.27 17.74 2.34
C SER A 375 11.59 18.14 1.72
N GLU A 376 12.34 17.18 1.19
CA GLU A 376 13.59 17.47 0.50
C GLU A 376 13.37 18.34 -0.75
N ALA A 377 12.36 18.00 -1.56
CA ALA A 377 12.02 18.78 -2.75
C ALA A 377 11.56 20.21 -2.41
N TYR A 378 10.78 20.37 -1.33
CA TYR A 378 10.40 21.67 -0.78
C TYR A 378 11.63 22.50 -0.37
N GLU A 379 12.57 21.92 0.38
CA GLU A 379 13.78 22.62 0.81
C GLU A 379 14.65 23.03 -0.38
N GLN A 380 14.81 22.16 -1.38
CA GLN A 380 15.53 22.48 -2.61
C GLN A 380 14.88 23.64 -3.38
N ALA A 381 13.54 23.63 -3.52
CA ALA A 381 12.80 24.70 -4.19
C ALA A 381 12.90 26.02 -3.43
N CYS A 382 12.83 25.98 -2.09
CA CYS A 382 13.08 27.13 -1.22
C CYS A 382 14.48 27.70 -1.48
N GLN A 383 15.53 26.88 -1.38
CA GLN A 383 16.90 27.31 -1.57
C GLN A 383 17.11 27.98 -2.94
N ARG A 384 16.62 27.36 -4.02
CA ARG A 384 16.74 27.92 -5.38
C ARG A 384 15.99 29.24 -5.50
N HIS A 385 14.77 29.33 -4.96
CA HIS A 385 13.97 30.55 -5.02
C HIS A 385 14.59 31.70 -4.22
N LEU A 386 15.03 31.43 -2.99
CA LEU A 386 15.64 32.42 -2.10
C LEU A 386 16.97 32.90 -2.66
N SER A 387 17.83 31.98 -3.13
CA SER A 387 19.04 32.33 -3.86
C SER A 387 18.72 33.25 -5.05
N MET A 388 17.70 32.94 -5.86
CA MET A 388 17.31 33.78 -7.00
C MET A 388 16.89 35.20 -6.58
N ILE A 389 16.13 35.36 -5.50
CA ILE A 389 15.77 36.67 -4.95
C ILE A 389 17.00 37.44 -4.48
N ILE A 390 17.88 36.78 -3.73
CA ILE A 390 19.11 37.38 -3.19
C ILE A 390 20.03 37.84 -4.34
N TYR A 391 20.30 36.96 -5.31
CA TYR A 391 21.12 37.31 -6.48
C TYR A 391 20.49 38.41 -7.31
N PHE A 392 19.17 38.46 -7.43
CA PHE A 392 18.51 39.56 -8.15
C PHE A 392 18.77 40.92 -7.50
N GLN A 393 18.85 40.98 -6.17
CA GLN A 393 19.06 42.23 -5.45
C GLN A 393 20.56 42.59 -5.28
N PHE A 394 21.41 41.58 -5.10
CA PHE A 394 22.83 41.72 -4.79
C PHE A 394 23.73 41.17 -5.90
N GLU A 395 23.26 41.20 -7.15
CA GLU A 395 23.91 40.57 -8.31
C GLU A 395 25.39 40.94 -8.42
N ARG A 396 25.70 42.24 -8.37
CA ARG A 396 27.07 42.74 -8.52
C ARG A 396 28.00 42.27 -7.42
N LEU A 397 27.51 42.21 -6.18
CA LEU A 397 28.28 41.77 -5.02
C LEU A 397 28.69 40.30 -5.18
N PHE A 398 27.70 39.44 -5.45
CA PHE A 398 27.96 38.00 -5.51
C PHE A 398 28.58 37.57 -6.85
N GLN A 399 28.43 38.33 -7.94
CA GLN A 399 29.24 38.13 -9.15
C GLN A 399 30.71 38.47 -8.93
N PHE A 400 31.00 39.52 -8.16
CA PHE A 400 32.38 39.86 -7.79
C PHE A 400 32.99 38.75 -6.91
N ALA A 401 32.23 38.25 -5.93
CA ALA A 401 32.62 37.10 -5.10
C ALA A 401 32.92 35.85 -5.94
N LYS A 402 32.03 35.50 -6.87
CA LYS A 402 32.21 34.34 -7.74
C LYS A 402 33.46 34.43 -8.62
N LYS A 403 33.74 35.60 -9.20
CA LYS A 403 34.97 35.81 -9.99
C LYS A 403 36.24 35.58 -9.18
N ILE A 404 36.21 35.96 -7.90
CA ILE A 404 37.29 35.69 -6.97
C ILE A 404 37.44 34.18 -6.76
N GLU A 405 36.35 33.49 -6.42
CA GLU A 405 36.35 32.04 -6.20
C GLU A 405 36.87 31.27 -7.41
N ASP A 406 36.40 31.61 -8.61
CA ASP A 406 36.81 30.98 -9.88
C ASP A 406 38.34 31.13 -10.11
N LEU A 407 38.90 32.30 -9.80
CA LEU A 407 40.34 32.55 -9.96
C LEU A 407 41.20 31.91 -8.87
N MET A 408 40.66 31.74 -7.66
CA MET A 408 41.36 31.07 -6.56
C MET A 408 41.75 29.62 -6.87
N PHE A 409 41.13 28.98 -7.87
CA PHE A 409 41.55 27.66 -8.37
C PHE A 409 42.83 27.69 -9.23
N THR A 410 43.24 28.86 -9.71
CA THR A 410 44.28 29.01 -10.74
C THR A 410 45.43 29.93 -10.34
N ILE A 411 45.20 30.90 -9.46
CA ILE A 411 46.19 31.89 -9.03
C ILE A 411 46.17 32.06 -7.50
N SER A 412 47.28 32.54 -6.94
CA SER A 412 47.38 32.75 -5.49
C SER A 412 46.52 33.94 -5.05
N PRO A 413 46.00 33.95 -3.79
CA PRO A 413 45.14 35.03 -3.29
C PRO A 413 45.78 36.43 -3.39
N GLU A 414 47.11 36.52 -3.30
CA GLU A 414 47.87 37.76 -3.37
C GLU A 414 47.94 38.34 -4.79
N GLU A 415 47.76 37.51 -5.82
CA GLU A 415 47.80 37.92 -7.23
C GLU A 415 46.42 38.39 -7.75
N ILE A 416 45.34 37.98 -7.08
CA ILE A 416 43.95 38.32 -7.46
C ILE A 416 43.71 39.84 -7.55
N PRO A 417 44.20 40.69 -6.63
CA PRO A 417 44.02 42.15 -6.70
C PRO A 417 44.65 42.81 -7.93
N PHE A 418 45.56 42.14 -8.62
CA PHE A 418 46.21 42.64 -9.84
C PHE A 418 45.48 42.20 -11.12
N GLN A 419 44.47 41.33 -11.01
CA GLN A 419 43.65 40.90 -12.14
C GLN A 419 42.64 41.98 -12.55
N LEU A 420 42.33 42.02 -13.84
CA LEU A 420 41.44 43.03 -14.41
C LEU A 420 40.04 42.95 -13.76
N GLY A 421 39.60 44.06 -13.14
CA GLY A 421 38.27 44.18 -12.54
C GLY A 421 38.15 43.62 -11.12
N LEU A 422 39.26 43.23 -10.49
CA LEU A 422 39.34 42.76 -9.11
C LEU A 422 40.31 43.60 -8.28
N SER A 423 40.59 44.84 -8.70
CA SER A 423 41.44 45.73 -7.90
C SER A 423 40.74 46.15 -6.60
N LYS A 424 41.52 46.66 -5.63
CA LYS A 424 40.96 47.30 -4.42
C LYS A 424 39.93 48.38 -4.75
N MET A 425 40.15 49.12 -5.85
CA MET A 425 39.20 50.13 -6.32
C MET A 425 37.90 49.51 -6.85
N ASP A 426 37.98 48.37 -7.54
CA ASP A 426 36.82 47.64 -8.03
C ASP A 426 36.00 47.05 -6.89
N LEU A 427 36.64 46.53 -5.84
CA LEU A 427 35.98 46.12 -4.61
C LEU A 427 35.20 47.29 -3.97
N ARG A 428 35.86 48.43 -3.74
CA ARG A 428 35.19 49.62 -3.15
C ARG A 428 34.00 50.08 -3.98
N LYS A 429 34.12 50.06 -5.32
CA LYS A 429 33.03 50.41 -6.24
C LYS A 429 31.86 49.41 -6.13
N THR A 430 32.18 48.12 -6.04
CA THR A 430 31.19 47.05 -5.89
C THR A 430 30.43 47.17 -4.57
N LEU A 431 31.15 47.34 -3.45
CA LEU A 431 30.58 47.56 -2.12
C LEU A 431 29.67 48.79 -2.11
N LYS A 432 30.16 49.93 -2.63
CA LYS A 432 29.36 51.16 -2.72
C LYS A 432 28.09 50.94 -3.53
N SER A 433 28.16 50.27 -4.68
CA SER A 433 26.96 50.07 -5.52
C SER A 433 25.96 49.05 -4.99
N SER A 434 26.40 48.11 -4.14
CA SER A 434 25.56 46.99 -3.67
C SER A 434 25.06 47.18 -2.24
N LEU A 435 25.82 47.88 -1.39
CA LEU A 435 25.54 48.01 0.04
C LEU A 435 25.10 49.43 0.46
N THR A 436 25.23 50.44 -0.41
CA THR A 436 24.66 51.77 -0.12
C THR A 436 23.13 51.68 -0.21
N GLY A 437 22.43 51.93 0.90
CA GLY A 437 20.97 51.79 0.96
C GLY A 437 20.51 50.33 1.03
N VAL A 438 21.29 49.47 1.71
CA VAL A 438 21.01 48.04 1.88
C VAL A 438 19.64 47.76 2.51
N ASP A 439 19.14 48.66 3.36
CA ASP A 439 17.78 48.64 3.92
C ASP A 439 16.72 48.56 2.83
N LYS A 440 16.84 49.38 1.77
CA LYS A 440 15.91 49.37 0.63
C LYS A 440 16.04 48.09 -0.18
N SER A 441 17.26 47.55 -0.29
CA SER A 441 17.51 46.27 -0.95
C SER A 441 16.85 45.11 -0.21
N ILE A 442 17.01 45.05 1.11
CA ILE A 442 16.38 44.03 1.97
C ILE A 442 14.85 44.16 1.90
N ALA A 443 14.30 45.38 1.97
CA ALA A 443 12.86 45.61 1.80
C ALA A 443 12.35 45.13 0.43
N ALA A 444 13.14 45.33 -0.63
CA ALA A 444 12.81 44.86 -1.96
C ALA A 444 12.81 43.33 -2.05
N MET A 445 13.74 42.64 -1.37
CA MET A 445 13.73 41.17 -1.28
C MET A 445 12.45 40.68 -0.60
N TYR A 446 12.10 41.21 0.58
CA TYR A 446 10.87 40.85 1.29
C TYR A 446 9.63 41.08 0.43
N LYS A 447 9.52 42.26 -0.19
CA LYS A 447 8.39 42.61 -1.06
C LYS A 447 8.29 41.69 -2.29
N LYS A 448 9.43 41.24 -2.83
CA LYS A 448 9.46 40.32 -3.97
C LYS A 448 9.03 38.91 -3.55
N LEU A 449 9.47 38.44 -2.39
CA LEU A 449 9.02 37.19 -1.80
C LEU A 449 7.51 37.22 -1.55
N GLN A 450 7.01 38.26 -0.87
CA GLN A 450 5.58 38.45 -0.59
C GLN A 450 4.71 38.46 -1.86
N LYS A 451 5.15 39.15 -2.92
CA LYS A 451 4.36 39.25 -4.17
C LYS A 451 4.28 37.96 -4.97
N ASN A 452 5.25 37.06 -4.79
CA ASN A 452 5.33 35.83 -5.56
C ASN A 452 4.48 34.71 -4.94
N LEU A 453 4.28 34.74 -3.63
CA LEU A 453 3.53 33.74 -2.90
C LEU A 453 2.01 33.94 -3.03
N THR A 454 1.29 32.85 -3.11
CA THR A 454 -0.16 32.76 -2.93
C THR A 454 -0.52 32.35 -1.50
N CYS A 455 0.33 31.56 -0.81
CA CYS A 455 0.14 31.18 0.59
C CYS A 455 0.91 32.11 1.54
N GLU A 456 0.20 33.04 2.19
CA GLU A 456 0.81 34.01 3.12
C GLU A 456 1.39 33.36 4.39
N GLU A 457 0.88 32.20 4.80
CA GLU A 457 1.33 31.48 6.00
C GLU A 457 2.80 31.00 5.88
N LEU A 458 3.30 30.80 4.66
CA LEU A 458 4.69 30.42 4.41
C LEU A 458 5.67 31.59 4.53
N LEU A 459 5.17 32.84 4.41
CA LEU A 459 6.01 34.02 4.30
C LEU A 459 6.95 34.24 5.50
N PRO A 460 6.52 34.10 6.78
CA PRO A 460 7.43 34.30 7.91
C PRO A 460 8.60 33.31 7.89
N SER A 461 8.32 32.02 7.70
CA SER A 461 9.35 30.98 7.65
C SER A 461 10.31 31.16 6.48
N LEU A 462 9.77 31.46 5.28
CA LEU A 462 10.60 31.73 4.10
C LEU A 462 11.43 33.00 4.25
N TRP A 463 10.92 34.02 4.95
CA TRP A 463 11.69 35.23 5.22
C TRP A 463 12.85 34.96 6.18
N ASP A 464 12.63 34.20 7.24
CA ASP A 464 13.70 33.78 8.16
C ASP A 464 14.78 32.97 7.44
N LYS A 465 14.38 32.02 6.57
CA LYS A 465 15.31 31.30 5.70
C LYS A 465 16.06 32.24 4.74
N CYS A 466 15.38 33.22 4.14
CA CYS A 466 16.00 34.20 3.25
C CYS A 466 17.06 35.04 3.96
N LYS A 467 16.77 35.51 5.18
CA LYS A 467 17.71 36.26 6.01
C LYS A 467 18.95 35.42 6.32
N LYS A 468 18.75 34.17 6.73
CA LYS A 468 19.84 33.22 7.00
C LYS A 468 20.69 32.98 5.75
N GLU A 469 20.08 32.66 4.62
CA GLU A 469 20.81 32.36 3.39
C GLU A 469 21.57 33.58 2.84
N PHE A 470 21.01 34.79 2.97
CA PHE A 470 21.75 36.02 2.66
C PHE A 470 22.98 36.17 3.57
N LEU A 471 22.83 35.95 4.88
CA LEU A 471 23.94 36.05 5.83
C LEU A 471 25.04 35.02 5.54
N ASP A 472 24.69 33.77 5.23
CA ASP A 472 25.66 32.73 4.92
C ASP A 472 26.47 33.08 3.64
N LYS A 473 25.79 33.60 2.61
CA LYS A 473 26.46 34.09 1.39
C LYS A 473 27.31 35.33 1.66
N TYR A 474 26.84 36.26 2.49
CA TYR A 474 27.58 37.47 2.83
C TYR A 474 28.82 37.16 3.69
N ASP A 475 28.72 36.23 4.64
CA ASP A 475 29.84 35.76 5.45
C ASP A 475 30.92 35.12 4.56
N SER A 476 30.52 34.26 3.63
CA SER A 476 31.44 33.70 2.62
C SER A 476 32.17 34.80 1.84
N PHE A 477 31.44 35.82 1.37
CA PHE A 477 32.03 36.98 0.71
C PHE A 477 32.99 37.78 1.63
N ALA A 478 32.62 37.95 2.91
CA ALA A 478 33.44 38.68 3.88
C ALA A 478 34.75 37.96 4.17
N GLN A 479 34.72 36.63 4.28
CA GLN A 479 35.90 35.79 4.44
C GLN A 479 36.82 35.87 3.21
N LEU A 480 36.27 35.83 1.99
CA LEU A 480 37.03 36.04 0.76
C LEU A 480 37.71 37.41 0.74
N CYS A 481 36.97 38.46 1.13
CA CYS A 481 37.51 39.81 1.18
C CYS A 481 38.62 39.96 2.21
N ALA A 482 38.48 39.38 3.41
CA ALA A 482 39.50 39.41 4.44
C ALA A 482 40.80 38.73 3.99
N LYS A 483 40.68 37.64 3.20
CA LYS A 483 41.82 36.90 2.66
C LYS A 483 42.57 37.65 1.55
N ILE A 484 41.85 38.32 0.65
CA ILE A 484 42.43 38.91 -0.58
C ILE A 484 42.71 40.41 -0.43
N TYR A 485 41.91 41.11 0.38
CA TYR A 485 41.99 42.55 0.59
C TYR A 485 42.07 42.89 2.08
N PRO A 486 43.09 42.42 2.82
CA PRO A 486 43.17 42.57 4.28
C PRO A 486 43.20 44.02 4.77
N THR A 487 43.53 44.97 3.88
CA THR A 487 43.57 46.41 4.18
C THR A 487 42.25 47.13 3.91
N GLU A 488 41.26 46.47 3.31
CA GLU A 488 39.97 47.07 2.97
C GLU A 488 38.96 46.81 4.08
N THR A 489 38.23 47.86 4.47
CA THR A 489 37.14 47.75 5.44
C THR A 489 35.82 47.47 4.71
N ILE A 490 35.15 46.40 5.13
CA ILE A 490 33.81 46.04 4.67
C ILE A 490 32.86 46.00 5.88
N PRO A 491 31.54 46.20 5.69
CA PRO A 491 30.59 46.01 6.77
C PRO A 491 30.69 44.59 7.32
N SER A 492 30.67 44.46 8.64
CA SER A 492 30.77 43.18 9.31
C SER A 492 29.49 42.35 9.11
N VAL A 493 29.61 41.04 9.26
CA VAL A 493 28.45 40.13 9.23
C VAL A 493 27.49 40.44 10.39
N THR A 494 27.99 40.92 11.52
CA THR A 494 27.16 41.36 12.66
C THR A 494 26.34 42.58 12.32
N GLU A 495 26.93 43.61 11.68
CA GLU A 495 26.17 44.78 11.22
C GLU A 495 25.07 44.38 10.22
N MET A 496 25.36 43.46 9.29
CA MET A 496 24.34 42.94 8.37
C MET A 496 23.23 42.17 9.09
N ARG A 497 23.58 41.40 10.12
CA ARG A 497 22.61 40.65 10.94
C ARG A 497 21.68 41.60 11.69
N ASP A 498 22.22 42.65 12.30
CA ASP A 498 21.45 43.64 13.06
C ASP A 498 20.49 44.39 12.12
N LEU A 499 20.92 44.72 10.91
CA LEU A 499 20.07 45.32 9.88
C LEU A 499 18.91 44.40 9.48
N LEU A 500 19.16 43.10 9.28
CA LEU A 500 18.12 42.12 8.95
C LEU A 500 17.18 41.83 10.13
N ALA A 501 17.64 42.00 11.36
CA ALA A 501 16.81 41.82 12.57
C ALA A 501 15.87 43.02 12.80
N SER A 502 16.23 44.20 12.29
CA SER A 502 15.43 45.42 12.39
C SER A 502 14.25 45.50 11.39
N MET A 503 14.10 44.49 10.53
CA MET A 503 13.17 44.42 9.40
C MET A 503 12.35 43.14 9.46
#